data_AF-A0A971ZC51-F1
#
_entry.id   AF-A0A971ZC51-F1
#
_cell.length_a   1.000
_cell.length_b   1.000
_cell.length_c   1.000
_cell.angle_alpha   90.00
_cell.angle_beta   90.00
_cell.angle_gamma   90.00
#
_symmetry.space_group_name_H-M   'P 1'
#
loop_
_entity.id
_entity.type
_entity.pdbx_description
1 polymer ?
#
loop_
_entity_poly.entity_id
_entity_poly.type
_entity_poly.pdbx_seq_one_letter_code
_entity_poly.pdbx_strand_id
1 'polypeptide(L)'
;MDNKQTYILKILNKYGILIDFDGEPSRQNLPSPKEGETFSQWQKRVLGEGISNIFVFVPYTPRGNKLLSNLDKETDMRFLKDILSQSRKIDNKKLQIELGLAEEKFDTKVEKQRMTLKKEKEEAVKETRKIMSTLGTDTLENILDEVDDLQPAVREFLGKYINTEENIKIEELLSALIKHHNVAVQTVNKLKKELSEKETFLP
;
A
#
# COMPACT_ATOMS: atom_id res chain seq x y z
N MET A 1 -32.92 18.81 -3.61
CA MET A 1 -33.04 20.28 -3.63
C MET A 1 -33.92 20.64 -4.79
N ASP A 2 -34.82 21.59 -4.59
CA ASP A 2 -35.46 22.29 -5.71
C ASP A 2 -34.39 23.02 -6.55
N ASN A 3 -34.62 23.16 -7.86
CA ASN A 3 -33.68 23.76 -8.79
C ASN A 3 -33.40 25.23 -8.39
N LYS A 4 -34.46 25.95 -7.99
CA LYS A 4 -34.38 27.32 -7.44
C LYS A 4 -33.51 27.40 -6.18
N GLN A 5 -33.74 26.51 -5.20
CA GLN A 5 -32.98 26.48 -3.94
C GLN A 5 -31.48 26.23 -4.17
N THR A 6 -31.15 25.29 -5.07
CA THR A 6 -29.77 25.00 -5.47
C THR A 6 -29.11 26.22 -6.11
N TYR A 7 -29.85 26.94 -6.95
CA TYR A 7 -29.35 28.11 -7.65
C TYR A 7 -29.06 29.28 -6.69
N ILE A 8 -29.97 29.55 -5.74
CA ILE A 8 -29.77 30.59 -4.71
C ILE A 8 -28.56 30.26 -3.82
N LEU A 9 -28.37 29.00 -3.45
CA LEU A 9 -27.19 28.54 -2.72
C LEU A 9 -25.89 28.81 -3.48
N LYS A 10 -25.87 28.56 -4.80
CA LYS A 10 -24.72 28.91 -5.64
C LYS A 10 -24.48 30.43 -5.62
N ILE A 11 -25.54 31.25 -5.61
CA ILE A 11 -25.43 32.71 -5.58
C ILE A 11 -24.82 33.17 -4.26
N LEU A 12 -25.31 32.65 -3.14
CA LEU A 12 -24.77 32.94 -1.81
C LEU A 12 -23.28 32.60 -1.74
N ASN A 13 -22.89 31.41 -2.18
CA ASN A 13 -21.49 30.97 -2.12
C ASN A 13 -20.57 31.77 -3.05
N LYS A 14 -21.07 32.23 -4.20
CA LYS A 14 -20.25 32.93 -5.22
C LYS A 14 -20.19 34.44 -5.03
N TYR A 15 -21.28 35.04 -4.58
CA TYR A 15 -21.43 36.50 -4.48
C TYR A 15 -21.51 37.00 -3.04
N GLY A 16 -21.71 36.12 -2.06
CA GLY A 16 -21.91 36.50 -0.65
C GLY A 16 -23.26 37.17 -0.39
N ILE A 17 -24.20 37.09 -1.33
CA ILE A 17 -25.51 37.76 -1.26
C ILE A 17 -26.59 36.70 -1.18
N LEU A 18 -27.51 36.87 -0.24
CA LEU A 18 -28.70 36.05 -0.14
C LEU A 18 -29.86 36.76 -0.84
N ILE A 19 -30.58 36.03 -1.69
CA ILE A 19 -31.72 36.55 -2.44
C ILE A 19 -32.90 35.58 -2.42
N ASP A 20 -34.09 36.10 -2.69
CA ASP A 20 -35.27 35.33 -3.11
C ASP A 20 -35.93 36.04 -4.30
N PHE A 21 -36.63 35.30 -5.16
CA PHE A 21 -37.21 35.82 -6.40
C PHE A 21 -38.30 34.90 -6.95
N ASP A 22 -39.23 35.43 -7.73
CA ASP A 22 -40.26 34.63 -8.39
C ASP A 22 -39.83 34.17 -9.78
N GLY A 23 -40.16 32.92 -10.12
CA GLY A 23 -39.84 32.27 -11.39
C GLY A 23 -38.65 31.32 -11.34
N GLU A 24 -38.32 30.74 -12.49
CA GLU A 24 -37.19 29.82 -12.66
C GLU A 24 -35.97 30.53 -13.26
N PRO A 25 -34.76 30.30 -12.73
CA PRO A 25 -33.56 30.87 -13.30
C PRO A 25 -33.31 30.34 -14.72
N SER A 26 -33.09 31.27 -15.65
CA SER A 26 -32.82 30.97 -17.06
C SER A 26 -31.49 30.22 -17.32
N ARG A 27 -30.60 30.17 -16.32
CA ARG A 27 -29.25 29.62 -16.41
C ARG A 27 -29.00 28.65 -15.26
N GLN A 28 -28.29 27.55 -15.53
CA GLN A 28 -27.85 26.61 -14.47
C GLN A 28 -26.50 27.00 -13.83
N ASN A 29 -25.69 27.77 -14.57
CA ASN A 29 -24.33 28.16 -14.17
C ASN A 29 -24.26 29.66 -13.94
N LEU A 30 -23.64 30.03 -12.81
CA LEU A 30 -23.46 31.43 -12.45
C LEU A 30 -22.24 32.02 -13.15
N PRO A 31 -22.37 33.17 -13.84
CA PRO A 31 -21.23 33.87 -14.41
C PRO A 31 -20.30 34.39 -13.30
N SER A 32 -19.07 34.78 -13.62
CA SER A 32 -18.09 35.30 -12.63
C SER A 32 -18.43 36.71 -12.14
N PRO A 33 -18.06 37.12 -10.92
CA PRO A 33 -18.24 38.49 -10.46
C PRO A 33 -17.53 39.48 -11.39
N LYS A 34 -18.16 40.62 -11.65
CA LYS A 34 -17.61 41.70 -12.47
C LYS A 34 -17.43 42.94 -11.60
N GLU A 35 -16.23 43.49 -11.62
CA GLU A 35 -15.90 44.69 -10.85
C GLU A 35 -16.66 45.91 -11.41
N GLY A 36 -17.19 46.76 -10.51
CA GLY A 36 -17.96 47.96 -10.88
C GLY A 36 -19.36 47.72 -11.44
N GLU A 37 -19.88 46.47 -11.39
CA GLU A 37 -21.22 46.14 -11.87
C GLU A 37 -22.32 46.65 -10.94
N THR A 38 -23.40 47.22 -11.50
CA THR A 38 -24.58 47.63 -10.72
C THR A 38 -25.51 46.45 -10.44
N PHE A 39 -26.34 46.54 -9.40
CA PHE A 39 -27.29 45.48 -9.07
C PHE A 39 -28.25 45.12 -10.22
N SER A 40 -28.72 46.12 -10.97
CA SER A 40 -29.59 45.88 -12.13
C SER A 40 -28.87 45.17 -13.29
N GLN A 41 -27.59 45.48 -13.51
CA GLN A 41 -26.76 44.78 -14.49
C GLN A 41 -26.51 43.34 -14.04
N TRP A 42 -26.19 43.15 -12.76
CA TRP A 42 -26.00 41.84 -12.13
C TRP A 42 -27.26 40.98 -12.24
N GLN A 43 -28.44 41.52 -11.93
CA GLN A 43 -29.73 40.83 -12.02
C GLN A 43 -29.96 40.29 -13.43
N LYS A 44 -29.85 41.15 -14.47
CA LYS A 44 -30.04 40.72 -15.86
C LYS A 44 -29.05 39.64 -16.28
N ARG A 45 -27.81 39.72 -15.80
CA ARG A 45 -26.74 38.78 -16.14
C ARG A 45 -26.87 37.44 -15.41
N VAL A 46 -27.29 37.46 -14.16
CA VAL A 46 -27.30 36.30 -13.25
C VAL A 46 -28.66 35.60 -13.21
N LEU A 47 -29.76 36.35 -13.19
CA LEU A 47 -31.12 35.82 -13.11
C LEU A 47 -31.79 35.75 -14.49
N GLY A 48 -31.50 36.73 -15.35
CA GLY A 48 -32.12 36.88 -16.67
C GLY A 48 -33.30 37.85 -16.64
N GLU A 49 -33.91 38.10 -17.80
CA GLU A 49 -34.97 39.12 -17.95
C GLU A 49 -36.37 38.63 -17.53
N GLY A 50 -36.54 37.34 -17.26
CA GLY A 50 -37.83 36.72 -16.92
C GLY A 50 -38.14 36.57 -15.44
N ILE A 51 -37.29 37.12 -14.55
CA ILE A 51 -37.45 36.99 -13.08
C ILE A 51 -38.01 38.28 -12.48
N SER A 52 -39.03 38.14 -11.63
CA SER A 52 -39.70 39.24 -10.92
C SER A 52 -39.55 39.12 -9.40
N ASN A 53 -39.94 40.18 -8.66
CA ASN A 53 -40.00 40.22 -7.19
C ASN A 53 -38.71 39.78 -6.49
N ILE A 54 -37.57 40.36 -6.88
CA ILE A 54 -36.28 40.01 -6.28
C ILE A 54 -36.10 40.72 -4.94
N PHE A 55 -36.00 39.94 -3.88
CA PHE A 55 -35.65 40.38 -2.55
C PHE A 55 -34.17 40.10 -2.31
N VAL A 56 -33.43 41.12 -1.88
CA VAL A 56 -32.05 40.96 -1.42
C VAL A 56 -32.05 41.07 0.10
N PHE A 57 -31.56 40.03 0.76
CA PHE A 57 -31.43 40.03 2.21
C PHE A 57 -30.10 40.66 2.59
N VAL A 58 -30.18 41.90 3.07
CA VAL A 58 -29.05 42.63 3.63
C VAL A 58 -29.09 42.59 5.16
N PRO A 59 -27.94 42.52 5.85
CA PRO A 59 -27.90 42.66 7.30
C PRO A 59 -28.47 44.02 7.71
N TYR A 60 -29.61 44.02 8.41
CA TYR A 60 -30.23 45.22 8.94
C TYR A 60 -30.47 45.04 10.44
N THR A 61 -30.15 46.07 11.22
CA THR A 61 -30.46 46.11 12.65
C THR A 61 -31.84 46.73 12.84
N PRO A 62 -32.85 45.97 13.33
CA PRO A 62 -34.18 46.51 13.55
C PRO A 62 -34.20 47.57 14.66
N ARG A 63 -35.13 48.53 14.55
CA ARG A 63 -35.34 49.56 15.59
C ARG A 63 -35.75 48.91 16.92
N GLY A 64 -35.23 49.44 18.03
CA GLY A 64 -35.35 48.81 19.35
C GLY A 64 -36.78 48.64 19.90
N ASN A 65 -37.77 49.35 19.36
CA ASN A 65 -39.18 49.22 19.72
C ASN A 65 -39.96 48.18 18.89
N LYS A 66 -39.28 47.44 18.01
CA LYS A 66 -39.90 46.43 17.16
C LYS A 66 -39.98 45.10 17.91
N LEU A 67 -41.19 44.53 17.98
CA LEU A 67 -41.39 43.21 18.57
C LEU A 67 -40.71 42.12 17.74
N LEU A 68 -39.97 41.23 18.40
CA LEU A 68 -39.30 40.07 17.79
C LEU A 68 -40.26 39.19 16.97
N SER A 69 -41.50 39.02 17.43
CA SER A 69 -42.55 38.26 16.73
C SER A 69 -42.93 38.83 15.36
N ASN A 70 -42.65 40.12 15.11
CA ASN A 70 -42.91 40.77 13.83
C ASN A 70 -41.71 40.72 12.89
N LEU A 71 -40.51 40.39 13.38
CA LEU A 71 -39.31 40.20 12.55
C LEU A 71 -39.41 38.91 11.72
N ASP A 72 -39.98 37.86 12.29
CA ASP A 72 -40.17 36.55 11.65
C ASP A 72 -41.19 36.59 10.48
N LYS A 73 -42.03 37.63 10.43
CA LYS A 73 -43.01 37.85 9.34
C LYS A 73 -42.45 38.62 8.15
N GLU A 74 -41.34 39.33 8.34
CA GLU A 74 -40.73 40.17 7.31
C GLU A 74 -39.64 39.44 6.50
N THR A 75 -39.25 38.26 6.96
CA THR A 75 -38.17 37.48 6.37
C THR A 75 -38.67 36.05 6.21
N ASP A 76 -38.64 35.48 5.00
CA ASP A 76 -38.97 34.06 4.82
C ASP A 76 -37.86 33.18 5.42
N MET A 77 -37.89 33.01 6.75
CA MET A 77 -36.93 32.23 7.51
C MET A 77 -37.04 30.72 7.25
N ARG A 78 -38.15 30.25 6.67
CA ARG A 78 -38.33 28.82 6.37
C ARG A 78 -37.33 28.37 5.30
N PHE A 79 -37.20 29.19 4.25
CA PHE A 79 -36.23 28.97 3.18
C PHE A 79 -34.78 28.89 3.68
N LEU A 80 -34.38 29.81 4.57
CA LEU A 80 -33.04 29.82 5.19
C LEU A 80 -32.76 28.57 6.03
N LYS A 81 -33.74 28.13 6.81
CA LYS A 81 -33.64 26.89 7.60
C LYS A 81 -33.48 25.66 6.69
N ASP A 82 -34.22 25.61 5.59
CA ASP A 82 -34.12 24.52 4.62
C ASP A 82 -32.73 24.47 3.98
N ILE A 83 -32.20 25.61 3.52
CA ILE A 83 -30.84 25.72 2.98
C ILE A 83 -29.77 25.23 3.97
N LEU A 84 -29.84 25.69 5.22
CA LEU A 84 -28.89 25.32 6.27
C LEU A 84 -29.00 23.84 6.65
N SER A 85 -30.20 23.27 6.63
CA SER A 85 -30.40 21.85 6.93
C SER A 85 -29.80 20.95 5.84
N GLN A 86 -29.89 21.36 4.58
CA GLN A 86 -29.47 20.55 3.44
C GLN A 86 -27.96 20.63 3.20
N SER A 87 -27.33 21.78 3.43
CA SER A 87 -25.86 21.93 3.37
C SER A 87 -25.15 20.97 4.34
N ARG A 88 -25.65 20.84 5.58
CA ARG A 88 -25.12 19.88 6.57
C ARG A 88 -25.19 18.41 6.14
N LYS A 89 -26.18 18.04 5.30
CA LYS A 89 -26.34 16.65 4.81
C LYS A 89 -25.37 16.32 3.68
N ILE A 90 -24.98 17.30 2.87
CA ILE A 90 -24.11 17.11 1.70
C ILE A 90 -22.67 16.81 2.14
N ASP A 91 -22.17 17.51 3.18
CA ASP A 91 -20.81 17.32 3.66
C ASP A 91 -20.59 15.91 4.24
N ASN A 92 -21.58 15.36 4.96
CA ASN A 92 -21.42 14.07 5.63
C ASN A 92 -21.36 12.89 4.64
N LYS A 93 -22.21 12.89 3.60
CA LYS A 93 -22.26 11.79 2.62
C LYS A 93 -21.02 11.74 1.73
N LYS A 94 -20.49 12.90 1.33
CA LYS A 94 -19.28 12.97 0.51
C LYS A 94 -18.05 12.50 1.29
N LEU A 95 -17.93 12.92 2.55
CA LEU A 95 -16.84 12.49 3.44
C LEU A 95 -16.86 10.98 3.70
N GLN A 96 -18.04 10.36 3.86
CA GLN A 96 -18.16 8.91 4.03
C GLN A 96 -17.67 8.13 2.80
N ILE A 97 -17.96 8.62 1.59
CA ILE A 97 -17.51 7.97 0.35
C ILE A 97 -15.99 8.10 0.20
N GLU A 98 -15.43 9.29 0.46
CA GLU A 98 -13.99 9.51 0.38
C GLU A 98 -13.22 8.67 1.41
N LEU A 99 -13.77 8.49 2.61
CA LEU A 99 -13.19 7.64 3.65
C LEU A 99 -13.14 6.17 3.20
N GLY A 100 -14.25 5.62 2.70
CA GLY A 100 -14.29 4.24 2.22
C GLY A 100 -13.32 3.96 1.07
N LEU A 101 -13.18 4.90 0.13
CA LEU A 101 -12.21 4.79 -0.96
C LEU A 101 -10.75 4.86 -0.46
N ALA A 102 -10.49 5.60 0.61
CA ALA A 102 -9.16 5.68 1.21
C ALA A 102 -8.79 4.39 1.95
N GLU A 103 -9.75 3.79 2.67
CA GLU A 103 -9.60 2.50 3.37
C GLU A 103 -9.29 1.37 2.38
N GLU A 104 -10.05 1.25 1.29
CA GLU A 104 -9.82 0.22 0.26
C GLU A 104 -8.42 0.35 -0.38
N LYS A 105 -7.99 1.59 -0.67
CA LYS A 105 -6.63 1.86 -1.19
C LYS A 105 -5.54 1.50 -0.20
N PHE A 106 -5.80 1.69 1.09
CA PHE A 106 -4.85 1.34 2.13
C PHE A 106 -4.70 -0.19 2.24
N ASP A 107 -5.81 -0.92 2.29
CA ASP A 107 -5.81 -2.38 2.40
C ASP A 107 -5.09 -3.04 1.22
N THR A 108 -5.40 -2.59 0.00
CA THR A 108 -4.73 -3.09 -1.22
C THR A 108 -3.22 -2.81 -1.22
N LYS A 109 -2.77 -1.69 -0.63
CA LYS A 109 -1.35 -1.38 -0.49
C LYS A 109 -0.66 -2.28 0.53
N VAL A 110 -1.30 -2.51 1.68
CA VAL A 110 -0.78 -3.39 2.73
C VAL A 110 -0.62 -4.82 2.21
N GLU A 111 -1.61 -5.33 1.47
CA GLU A 111 -1.56 -6.68 0.94
C GLU A 111 -0.42 -6.87 -0.08
N LYS A 112 -0.22 -5.89 -0.97
CA LYS A 112 0.91 -5.90 -1.90
C LYS A 112 2.26 -5.93 -1.17
N GLN A 113 2.42 -5.12 -0.12
CA GLN A 113 3.66 -5.11 0.67
C GLN A 113 3.91 -6.45 1.36
N ARG A 114 2.88 -7.07 1.93
CA ARG A 114 2.99 -8.40 2.56
C ARG A 114 3.43 -9.47 1.57
N MET A 115 2.87 -9.45 0.35
CA MET A 115 3.25 -10.39 -0.70
C MET A 115 4.71 -10.23 -1.14
N THR A 116 5.19 -8.99 -1.29
CA THR A 116 6.59 -8.71 -1.61
C THR A 116 7.52 -9.20 -0.50
N LEU A 117 7.25 -8.85 0.76
CA LEU A 117 8.06 -9.28 1.90
C LEU A 117 8.11 -10.80 2.05
N LYS A 118 6.99 -11.48 1.79
CA LYS A 118 6.94 -12.94 1.81
C LYS A 118 7.86 -13.54 0.75
N LYS A 119 7.84 -13.00 -0.47
CA LYS A 119 8.68 -13.47 -1.57
C LYS A 119 10.16 -13.23 -1.29
N GLU A 120 10.53 -12.04 -0.82
CA GLU A 120 11.91 -11.70 -0.43
C GLU A 120 12.42 -12.62 0.68
N LYS A 121 11.58 -12.91 1.69
CA LYS A 121 11.93 -13.86 2.76
C LYS A 121 12.18 -15.27 2.21
N GLU A 122 11.32 -15.75 1.31
CA GLU A 122 11.48 -17.08 0.70
C GLU A 122 12.76 -17.18 -0.13
N GLU A 123 13.10 -16.13 -0.89
CA GLU A 123 14.35 -16.05 -1.67
C GLU A 123 15.58 -16.02 -0.75
N ALA A 124 15.57 -15.19 0.29
CA ALA A 124 16.68 -15.11 1.26
C ALA A 124 16.90 -16.45 2.00
N VAL A 125 15.83 -17.16 2.38
CA VAL A 125 15.94 -18.49 3.00
C VAL A 125 16.54 -19.50 2.02
N LYS A 126 16.14 -19.46 0.75
CA LYS A 126 16.66 -20.36 -0.29
C LYS A 126 18.16 -20.11 -0.53
N GLU A 127 18.57 -18.85 -0.60
CA GLU A 127 19.98 -18.47 -0.77
C GLU A 127 20.81 -18.88 0.44
N THR A 128 20.33 -18.59 1.66
CA THR A 128 20.99 -19.01 2.91
C THR A 128 21.15 -20.53 2.97
N ARG A 129 20.11 -21.30 2.61
CA ARG A 129 20.20 -22.76 2.55
C ARG A 129 21.24 -23.23 1.55
N LYS A 130 21.33 -22.59 0.37
CA LYS A 130 22.35 -22.92 -0.64
C LYS A 130 23.74 -22.73 -0.06
N ILE A 131 24.02 -21.54 0.50
CA ILE A 131 25.31 -21.20 1.13
C ILE A 131 25.65 -22.20 2.24
N MET A 132 24.71 -22.54 3.11
CA MET A 132 24.93 -23.49 4.21
C MET A 132 25.12 -24.95 3.76
N SER A 133 24.71 -25.30 2.53
CA SER A 133 24.84 -26.65 1.98
C SER A 133 26.10 -26.88 1.15
N THR A 134 26.88 -25.82 0.93
CA THR A 134 28.09 -25.84 0.09
C THR A 134 29.31 -25.40 0.86
N LEU A 135 30.47 -25.91 0.46
CA LEU A 135 31.78 -25.56 0.99
C LEU A 135 32.61 -24.96 -0.15
N GLY A 136 33.30 -23.83 0.11
CA GLY A 136 34.22 -23.25 -0.87
C GLY A 136 35.48 -24.11 -1.02
N THR A 137 36.05 -24.15 -2.23
CA THR A 137 37.32 -24.85 -2.50
C THR A 137 38.44 -24.37 -1.58
N ASP A 138 38.52 -23.07 -1.35
CA ASP A 138 39.54 -22.44 -0.50
C ASP A 138 39.44 -22.94 0.95
N THR A 139 38.22 -23.17 1.46
CA THR A 139 38.03 -23.76 2.79
C THR A 139 38.55 -25.19 2.83
N LEU A 140 38.31 -25.98 1.78
CA LEU A 140 38.81 -27.35 1.71
C LEU A 140 40.34 -27.39 1.52
N GLU A 141 40.92 -26.48 0.75
CA GLU A 141 42.37 -26.31 0.62
C GLU A 141 43.03 -25.99 1.96
N ASN A 142 42.48 -25.02 2.69
CA ASN A 142 42.96 -24.69 4.04
C ASN A 142 42.91 -25.90 4.98
N ILE A 143 41.82 -26.68 4.94
CA ILE A 143 41.71 -27.92 5.74
C ILE A 143 42.78 -28.94 5.32
N LEU A 144 43.10 -29.07 4.04
CA LEU A 144 44.14 -29.98 3.54
C LEU A 144 45.55 -29.58 3.95
N ASP A 145 45.79 -28.29 4.16
CA ASP A 145 47.08 -27.74 4.55
C ASP A 145 47.25 -27.65 6.07
N GLU A 146 46.16 -27.58 6.85
CA GLU A 146 46.20 -27.62 8.32
C GLU A 146 46.35 -29.04 8.91
N VAL A 147 46.00 -30.08 8.16
CA VAL A 147 46.07 -31.48 8.64
C VAL A 147 47.38 -32.13 8.24
N ASP A 148 48.36 -32.12 9.16
CA ASP A 148 49.73 -32.60 8.94
C ASP A 148 49.85 -34.10 8.62
N ASP A 149 48.95 -34.94 9.15
CA ASP A 149 49.02 -36.41 9.04
C ASP A 149 48.00 -37.03 8.05
N LEU A 150 47.62 -36.26 7.03
CA LEU A 150 46.66 -36.75 6.05
C LEU A 150 47.28 -37.82 5.14
N GLN A 151 46.69 -39.03 5.11
CA GLN A 151 47.15 -40.09 4.22
C GLN A 151 47.09 -39.65 2.74
N PRO A 152 48.06 -40.02 1.89
CA PRO A 152 48.09 -39.62 0.48
C PRO A 152 46.81 -39.93 -0.30
N ALA A 153 46.18 -41.09 -0.01
CA ALA A 153 44.92 -41.48 -0.63
C ALA A 153 43.74 -40.56 -0.26
N VAL A 154 43.73 -40.01 0.96
CA VAL A 154 42.71 -39.06 1.42
C VAL A 154 42.97 -37.69 0.79
N ARG A 155 44.24 -37.28 0.66
CA ARG A 155 44.63 -36.05 -0.04
C ARG A 155 44.24 -36.08 -1.52
N GLU A 156 44.46 -37.20 -2.19
CA GLU A 156 44.04 -37.40 -3.58
C GLU A 156 42.52 -37.40 -3.74
N PHE A 157 41.79 -38.02 -2.80
CA PHE A 157 40.33 -38.03 -2.80
C PHE A 157 39.75 -36.62 -2.66
N LEU A 158 40.17 -35.86 -1.65
CA LEU A 158 39.68 -34.49 -1.42
C LEU A 158 40.16 -33.52 -2.52
N GLY A 159 41.37 -33.71 -3.05
CA GLY A 159 41.91 -32.92 -4.17
C GLY A 159 41.09 -33.02 -5.46
N LYS A 160 40.34 -34.11 -5.66
CA LYS A 160 39.40 -34.23 -6.80
C LYS A 160 38.24 -33.22 -6.70
N TYR A 161 37.80 -32.88 -5.50
CA TYR A 161 36.71 -31.93 -5.31
C TYR A 161 37.16 -30.47 -5.49
N ILE A 162 38.41 -30.17 -5.15
CA ILE A 162 39.02 -28.84 -5.35
C ILE A 162 39.17 -28.51 -6.83
N ASN A 163 39.55 -29.48 -7.66
CA ASN A 163 39.83 -29.25 -9.08
C ASN A 163 38.59 -29.24 -9.99
N THR A 164 37.39 -29.50 -9.46
CA THR A 164 36.21 -29.79 -10.30
C THR A 164 35.08 -28.76 -10.15
N GLU A 165 34.87 -28.20 -8.96
CA GLU A 165 33.74 -27.29 -8.69
C GLU A 165 34.14 -26.17 -7.73
N GLU A 166 33.72 -24.92 -7.99
CA GLU A 166 33.97 -23.75 -7.13
C GLU A 166 33.24 -23.85 -5.76
N ASN A 167 32.12 -24.59 -5.71
CA ASN A 167 31.32 -24.79 -4.52
C ASN A 167 30.95 -26.26 -4.36
N ILE A 168 31.58 -26.93 -3.39
CA ILE A 168 31.44 -28.37 -3.14
C ILE A 168 30.19 -28.61 -2.31
N LYS A 169 29.24 -29.42 -2.77
CA LYS A 169 28.09 -29.81 -1.95
C LYS A 169 28.53 -30.73 -0.81
N ILE A 170 28.24 -30.31 0.43
CA ILE A 170 28.68 -31.01 1.63
C ILE A 170 28.09 -32.43 1.69
N GLU A 171 26.83 -32.61 1.31
CA GLU A 171 26.15 -33.90 1.32
C GLU A 171 26.81 -34.92 0.37
N GLU A 172 27.20 -34.47 -0.83
CA GLU A 172 27.86 -35.33 -1.82
C GLU A 172 29.27 -35.73 -1.36
N LEU A 173 30.02 -34.76 -0.81
CA LEU A 173 31.35 -35.00 -0.23
C LEU A 173 31.30 -36.00 0.93
N LEU A 174 30.40 -35.78 1.90
CA LEU A 174 30.25 -36.67 3.06
C LEU A 174 29.77 -38.07 2.64
N SER A 175 28.84 -38.14 1.70
CA SER A 175 28.35 -39.43 1.19
C SER A 175 29.46 -40.22 0.49
N ALA A 176 30.30 -39.55 -0.30
CA ALA A 176 31.44 -40.19 -0.94
C ALA A 176 32.49 -40.64 0.09
N LEU A 177 32.78 -39.81 1.09
CA LEU A 177 33.71 -40.15 2.17
C LEU A 177 33.25 -41.39 2.96
N ILE A 178 31.98 -41.45 3.35
CA ILE A 178 31.39 -42.59 4.06
C ILE A 178 31.47 -43.86 3.22
N LYS A 179 31.15 -43.77 1.92
CA LYS A 179 31.26 -44.92 0.99
C LYS A 179 32.69 -45.43 0.90
N HIS A 180 33.66 -44.55 0.70
CA HIS A 180 35.07 -44.93 0.61
C HIS A 180 35.59 -45.54 1.91
N HIS A 181 35.22 -44.96 3.06
CA HIS A 181 35.58 -45.52 4.36
C HIS A 181 35.00 -46.93 4.56
N ASN A 182 33.72 -47.13 4.24
CA ASN A 182 33.07 -48.43 4.36
C ASN A 182 33.74 -49.50 3.48
N VAL A 183 34.13 -49.14 2.25
CA VAL A 183 34.89 -50.03 1.36
C VAL A 183 36.24 -50.39 1.99
N ALA A 184 36.99 -49.40 2.49
CA ALA A 184 38.28 -49.65 3.13
C ALA A 184 38.16 -50.59 4.35
N VAL A 185 37.16 -50.37 5.20
CA VAL A 185 36.89 -51.25 6.37
C VAL A 185 36.55 -52.67 5.93
N GLN A 186 35.71 -52.84 4.90
CA GLN A 186 35.38 -54.16 4.36
C GLN A 186 36.62 -54.87 3.80
N THR A 187 37.46 -54.17 3.06
CA THR A 187 38.71 -54.72 2.52
C THR A 187 39.66 -55.14 3.63
N VAL A 188 39.86 -54.31 4.67
CA VAL A 188 40.70 -54.64 5.82
C VAL A 188 40.18 -55.88 6.55
N ASN A 189 38.87 -55.97 6.77
CA ASN A 189 38.28 -57.14 7.42
C ASN A 189 38.44 -58.41 6.59
N LYS A 190 38.32 -58.31 5.27
CA LYS A 190 38.56 -59.43 4.36
C LYS A 190 40.03 -59.89 4.41
N LEU A 191 40.97 -58.95 4.34
CA LEU A 191 42.40 -59.25 4.43
C LEU A 191 42.79 -59.86 5.77
N LYS A 192 42.24 -59.35 6.90
CA LYS A 192 42.45 -59.94 8.23
C LYS A 192 41.96 -61.38 8.31
N LYS A 193 40.81 -61.68 7.71
CA LYS A 193 40.27 -63.03 7.65
C LYS A 193 41.17 -63.96 6.84
N GLU A 194 41.60 -63.52 5.66
CA GLU A 194 42.53 -64.28 4.80
C GLU A 194 43.90 -64.50 5.45
N LEU A 195 44.39 -63.54 6.25
CA LEU A 195 45.63 -63.69 7.01
C LEU A 195 45.49 -64.71 8.14
N SER A 196 44.40 -64.63 8.91
CA SER A 196 44.10 -65.58 9.99
C SER A 196 43.92 -67.00 9.48
N GLU A 197 43.35 -67.18 8.29
CA GLU A 197 43.19 -68.48 7.65
C GLU A 197 44.55 -69.04 7.17
N LYS A 198 45.48 -68.19 6.70
CA LYS A 198 46.83 -68.62 6.29
C LYS A 198 47.74 -68.98 7.47
N GLU A 199 47.63 -68.29 8.59
CA GLU A 199 48.39 -68.60 9.81
C GLU A 199 47.95 -69.93 10.45
N THR A 200 46.68 -70.34 10.28
CA THR A 200 46.19 -71.67 10.70
C THR A 200 46.62 -72.83 9.79
N PHE A 201 47.27 -72.57 8.65
CA PHE A 201 47.69 -73.59 7.67
C PHE A 201 49.22 -73.73 7.53
N LEU A 202 50.01 -73.07 8.39
CA LEU A 202 51.45 -73.32 8.51
C LEU A 202 51.69 -74.40 9.60
N PRO A 203 52.22 -75.59 9.25
CA PRO A 203 52.61 -76.62 10.23
C PRO A 203 53.83 -76.21 11.06
#